data_AF-A0AAD1W3L8-F1
#
_entry.id   AF-A0AAD1W3L8-F1
#
_cell.length_a   1.000
_cell.length_b   1.000
_cell.length_c   1.000
_cell.angle_alpha   90.00
_cell.angle_beta   90.00
_cell.angle_gamma   90.00
#
_symmetry.space_group_name_H-M   'P 1'
#
loop_
_entity.id
_entity.type
_entity.pdbx_description
1 polymer ?
#
loop_
_entity_poly.entity_id
_entity_poly.type
_entity_poly.pdbx_seq_one_letter_code
_entity_poly.pdbx_strand_id
1 'polypeptide(L)'
;MAAELAKHLNPIKEGLKDLTRCTPAMQDKMEDIPATTSSHDKAIQDLQEQIRSLEEAQEDLNSRSHRNNIRITADMLNSALQETFCGLLPEAPPAELLLDHAHKALRHHRQ
;
A
#
# COMPACT_ATOMS: atom_id res chain seq x y z
N MET A 1 -66.24 -1.55 -27.31
CA MET A 1 -65.71 -0.56 -26.34
C MET A 1 -65.23 -1.20 -25.03
N ALA A 2 -66.08 -1.87 -24.24
CA ALA A 2 -65.66 -2.42 -22.93
C ALA A 2 -64.55 -3.50 -23.03
N ALA A 3 -64.61 -4.39 -24.03
CA ALA A 3 -63.60 -5.44 -24.22
C ALA A 3 -62.23 -4.91 -24.65
N GLU A 4 -62.19 -3.83 -25.46
CA GLU A 4 -60.93 -3.17 -25.83
C GLU A 4 -60.32 -2.42 -24.64
N LEU A 5 -61.13 -1.73 -23.86
CA LEU A 5 -60.68 -1.08 -22.63
C LEU A 5 -60.08 -2.09 -21.64
N ALA A 6 -60.70 -3.26 -21.48
CA ALA A 6 -60.17 -4.33 -20.64
C ALA A 6 -58.83 -4.88 -21.15
N LYS A 7 -58.66 -4.99 -22.48
CA LYS A 7 -57.40 -5.43 -23.10
C LYS A 7 -56.23 -4.48 -22.81
N HIS A 8 -56.49 -3.18 -22.68
CA HIS A 8 -55.48 -2.19 -22.33
C HIS A 8 -55.28 -2.01 -20.81
N LEU A 9 -56.33 -2.19 -20.00
CA LEU A 9 -56.25 -2.06 -18.55
C LEU A 9 -55.53 -3.23 -17.86
N ASN A 10 -55.69 -4.46 -18.36
CA ASN A 10 -55.05 -5.64 -17.80
C ASN A 10 -53.51 -5.57 -17.78
N PRO A 11 -52.80 -5.22 -18.88
CA PRO A 11 -51.35 -5.10 -18.84
C PRO A 11 -50.86 -3.95 -17.95
N ILE A 12 -51.63 -2.85 -17.86
CA ILE A 12 -51.33 -1.74 -16.93
C ILE A 12 -51.42 -2.22 -15.48
N LYS A 13 -52.45 -3.02 -15.15
CA LYS A 13 -52.64 -3.58 -13.81
C LYS A 13 -51.54 -4.56 -13.43
N GLU A 14 -51.12 -5.43 -14.34
CA GLU A 14 -50.00 -6.34 -14.08
C GLU A 14 -48.67 -5.57 -13.96
N GLY A 15 -48.43 -4.58 -14.83
CA GLY A 15 -47.26 -3.69 -14.71
C GLY A 15 -47.23 -2.93 -13.37
N LEU A 16 -48.39 -2.49 -12.87
CA LEU A 16 -48.48 -1.83 -11.56
C LEU A 16 -48.15 -2.78 -10.41
N LYS A 17 -48.60 -4.04 -10.48
CA LYS A 17 -48.25 -5.06 -9.47
C LYS A 17 -46.76 -5.36 -9.47
N ASP A 18 -46.15 -5.48 -10.64
CA ASP A 18 -44.71 -5.71 -10.77
C ASP A 18 -43.90 -4.54 -10.22
N LEU A 19 -44.32 -3.30 -10.51
CA LEU A 19 -43.74 -2.10 -9.90
C LEU A 19 -43.87 -2.11 -8.39
N THR A 20 -45.08 -2.38 -7.88
CA THR A 20 -45.35 -2.44 -6.43
C THR A 20 -44.49 -3.51 -5.73
N ARG A 21 -44.16 -4.60 -6.42
CA ARG A 21 -43.28 -5.66 -5.89
C ARG A 21 -41.80 -5.27 -5.92
N CYS A 22 -41.35 -4.56 -6.96
CA CYS A 22 -39.95 -4.21 -7.15
C CYS A 22 -39.51 -2.99 -6.33
N THR A 23 -40.40 -2.02 -6.08
CA THR A 23 -40.06 -0.79 -5.35
C THR A 23 -39.52 -1.04 -3.93
N PRO A 24 -40.13 -1.88 -3.08
CA PRO A 24 -39.61 -2.14 -1.73
C PRO A 24 -38.22 -2.81 -1.76
N ALA A 25 -38.04 -3.81 -2.63
CA ALA A 25 -36.76 -4.50 -2.77
C ALA A 25 -35.63 -3.59 -3.29
N MET A 26 -35.95 -2.56 -4.08
CA MET A 26 -34.98 -1.53 -4.47
C MET A 26 -34.71 -0.56 -3.32
N GLN A 27 -35.73 -0.21 -2.54
CA GLN A 27 -35.59 0.69 -1.40
C GLN A 27 -34.74 0.07 -0.28
N ASP A 28 -34.98 -1.19 0.07
CA ASP A 28 -34.18 -1.92 1.06
C ASP A 28 -32.70 -1.95 0.65
N LYS A 29 -32.42 -2.26 -0.63
CA LYS A 29 -31.04 -2.23 -1.16
C LYS A 29 -30.43 -0.83 -1.15
N MET A 30 -31.21 0.21 -1.39
CA MET A 30 -30.74 1.59 -1.33
C MET A 30 -30.42 2.03 0.10
N GLU A 31 -31.13 1.50 1.10
CA GLU A 31 -30.86 1.79 2.52
C GLU A 31 -29.60 1.08 3.03
N ASP A 32 -29.27 -0.10 2.49
CA ASP A 32 -28.06 -0.87 2.87
C ASP A 32 -26.75 -0.30 2.28
N ILE A 33 -26.81 0.36 1.12
CA ILE A 33 -25.63 0.90 0.43
C ILE A 33 -24.87 1.94 1.27
N PRO A 34 -25.51 2.96 1.89
CA PRO A 34 -24.83 3.92 2.74
C PRO A 34 -24.12 3.28 3.94
N ALA A 35 -24.74 2.29 4.58
CA ALA A 35 -24.16 1.60 5.73
C ALA A 35 -22.92 0.79 5.35
N THR A 36 -23.01 0.04 4.25
CA THR A 36 -21.89 -0.74 3.71
C THR A 36 -20.75 0.16 3.23
N THR A 37 -21.06 1.26 2.54
CA THR A 37 -20.08 2.25 2.09
C THR A 37 -19.35 2.87 3.28
N SER A 38 -20.09 3.30 4.31
CA SER A 38 -19.50 3.86 5.53
C SER A 38 -18.60 2.85 6.26
N SER A 39 -18.98 1.56 6.27
CA SER A 39 -18.13 0.50 6.83
C SER A 39 -16.84 0.31 6.04
N HIS A 40 -16.91 0.39 4.71
CA HIS A 40 -15.73 0.29 3.86
C HIS A 40 -14.81 1.50 4.01
N ASP A 41 -15.35 2.71 4.11
CA ASP A 41 -14.56 3.93 4.33
C ASP A 41 -13.75 3.86 5.62
N LYS A 42 -14.35 3.34 6.71
CA LYS A 42 -13.64 3.13 7.98
C LYS A 42 -12.52 2.10 7.84
N ALA A 43 -12.79 0.97 7.20
CA ALA A 43 -11.78 -0.06 6.99
C ALA A 43 -10.61 0.46 6.13
N ILE A 44 -10.89 1.31 5.13
CA ILE A 44 -9.85 1.95 4.31
C ILE A 44 -8.99 2.88 5.18
N GLN A 45 -9.60 3.69 6.04
CA GLN A 45 -8.87 4.58 6.95
C GLN A 45 -7.96 3.81 7.91
N ASP A 46 -8.47 2.74 8.52
CA ASP A 46 -7.70 1.88 9.42
C ASP A 46 -6.50 1.24 8.71
N LEU A 47 -6.70 0.76 7.46
CA LEU A 47 -5.63 0.19 6.66
C LEU A 47 -4.57 1.25 6.27
N GLN A 48 -4.99 2.47 5.96
CA GLN A 48 -4.06 3.57 5.66
C GLN A 48 -3.20 3.94 6.88
N GLU A 49 -3.77 3.93 8.08
CA GLU A 49 -3.02 4.18 9.31
C GLU A 49 -2.02 3.06 9.61
N GLN A 50 -2.41 1.79 9.41
CA GLN A 50 -1.51 0.65 9.52
C GLN A 50 -0.35 0.71 8.52
N ILE A 51 -0.62 1.07 7.26
CA ILE A 51 0.42 1.24 6.23
C ILE A 51 1.42 2.31 6.67
N ARG A 52 0.93 3.48 7.13
CA ARG A 52 1.81 4.56 7.60
C ARG A 52 2.70 4.11 8.76
N SER A 53 2.12 3.42 9.74
CA SER A 53 2.89 2.91 10.87
C SER A 53 3.97 1.91 10.45
N LEU A 54 3.67 1.05 9.47
CA LEU A 54 4.64 0.11 8.92
C LEU A 54 5.75 0.81 8.13
N GLU A 55 5.43 1.85 7.36
CA GLU A 55 6.42 2.66 6.63
C GLU A 55 7.37 3.37 7.60
N GLU A 56 6.85 3.99 8.66
CA GLU A 56 7.65 4.63 9.70
C GLU A 56 8.57 3.62 10.43
N ALA A 57 8.04 2.44 10.77
CA ALA A 57 8.83 1.39 11.39
C ALA A 57 9.92 0.85 10.45
N GLN A 58 9.62 0.74 9.15
CA GLN A 58 10.59 0.33 8.14
C GLN A 58 11.71 1.36 7.99
N GLU A 59 11.38 2.66 7.98
CA GLU A 59 12.37 3.73 7.91
C GLU A 59 13.28 3.76 9.15
N ASP A 60 12.73 3.60 10.36
CA ASP A 60 13.51 3.51 11.59
C ASP A 60 14.43 2.28 11.59
N LEU A 61 13.92 1.11 11.19
CA LEU A 61 14.74 -0.10 11.08
C LEU A 61 15.86 0.06 10.05
N ASN A 62 15.57 0.66 8.90
CA ASN A 62 16.57 0.90 7.86
C ASN A 62 17.64 1.88 8.36
N SER A 63 17.21 2.97 9.02
CA SER A 63 18.10 3.97 9.61
C SER A 63 19.00 3.37 10.69
N ARG A 64 18.46 2.54 11.58
CA ARG A 64 19.24 1.84 12.62
C ARG A 64 20.22 0.84 12.01
N SER A 65 19.77 0.05 11.04
CA SER A 65 20.59 -0.92 10.32
C SER A 65 21.78 -0.24 9.61
N HIS A 66 21.56 0.97 9.08
CA HIS A 66 22.57 1.68 8.28
C HIS A 66 23.34 2.75 9.07
N ARG A 67 23.07 2.92 10.37
CA ARG A 67 23.67 3.98 11.19
C ARG A 67 25.19 3.96 11.21
N ASN A 68 25.78 2.76 11.14
CA ASN A 68 27.23 2.57 11.14
C ASN A 68 27.80 2.27 9.75
N ASN A 69 26.98 2.37 8.69
CA ASN A 69 27.41 2.11 7.33
C ASN A 69 28.08 3.34 6.74
N ILE A 70 29.28 3.17 6.19
CA ILE A 70 30.00 4.20 5.44
C ILE A 70 29.86 3.89 3.95
N ARG A 71 29.34 4.85 3.18
CA ARG A 71 29.22 4.73 1.73
C ARG A 71 30.41 5.43 1.07
N ILE A 72 31.19 4.69 0.29
CA ILE A 72 32.33 5.24 -0.44
C ILE A 72 32.03 5.21 -1.94
N THR A 73 32.08 6.39 -2.57
CA THR A 73 32.04 6.56 -4.03
C THR A 73 33.46 6.63 -4.56
N ALA A 74 34.08 5.47 -4.77
CA ALA A 74 35.38 5.37 -5.43
C ALA A 74 35.38 4.18 -6.38
N ASP A 75 35.76 4.40 -7.64
CA ASP A 75 35.74 3.38 -8.68
C ASP A 75 36.80 2.28 -8.47
N MET A 76 37.76 2.50 -7.56
CA MET A 76 38.96 1.70 -7.36
C MET A 76 39.02 0.97 -6.00
N LEU A 77 37.90 0.77 -5.31
CA LEU A 77 37.89 -0.07 -4.10
C LEU A 77 37.93 -1.55 -4.48
N ASN A 78 39.15 -2.03 -4.74
CA ASN A 78 39.50 -3.44 -4.90
C ASN A 78 40.24 -3.90 -3.65
N SER A 79 39.72 -4.97 -3.00
CA SER A 79 40.30 -5.86 -1.99
C SER A 79 41.10 -5.32 -0.78
N ALA A 80 41.61 -4.10 -0.78
CA ALA A 80 42.47 -3.49 0.26
C ALA A 80 41.74 -2.38 1.03
N LEU A 81 40.43 -2.55 1.26
CA LEU A 81 39.62 -1.60 2.04
C LEU A 81 40.21 -1.37 3.44
N GLN A 82 40.59 -2.46 4.11
CA GLN A 82 41.11 -2.40 5.48
C GLN A 82 42.44 -1.63 5.56
N GLU A 83 43.37 -1.87 4.62
CA GLU A 83 44.63 -1.11 4.53
C GLU A 83 44.40 0.37 4.24
N THR A 84 43.44 0.67 3.35
CA THR A 84 43.08 2.04 3.02
C THR A 84 42.52 2.77 4.25
N PHE A 85 41.66 2.12 5.04
CA PHE A 85 41.12 2.70 6.27
C PHE A 85 42.19 2.89 7.35
N CYS A 86 43.09 1.91 7.55
CA CYS A 86 44.22 2.06 8.48
C CYS A 86 45.13 3.24 8.09
N GLY A 87 45.32 3.49 6.78
CA GLY A 87 46.08 4.65 6.30
C GLY A 87 45.37 6.00 6.50
N LEU A 88 44.03 6.02 6.51
CA LEU A 88 43.23 7.23 6.73
C LEU A 88 43.06 7.58 8.21
N LEU A 89 43.17 6.60 9.10
CA LEU A 89 43.05 6.76 10.55
C LEU A 89 44.34 6.28 11.25
N PRO A 90 45.46 6.99 11.08
CA PRO A 90 46.76 6.54 11.58
C PRO A 90 46.84 6.46 13.11
N GLU A 91 45.95 7.14 13.83
CA GLU A 91 45.88 7.10 15.30
C GLU A 91 44.94 6.00 15.83
N ALA A 92 44.14 5.36 14.96
CA ALA A 92 43.25 4.28 15.38
C ALA A 92 43.98 2.94 15.33
N PRO A 93 43.99 2.15 16.42
CA PRO A 93 44.58 0.81 16.41
C PRO A 93 43.85 -0.08 15.38
N PRO A 94 44.56 -0.84 14.53
CA PRO A 94 43.94 -1.73 13.54
C PRO A 94 43.00 -2.78 14.16
N ALA A 95 43.24 -3.14 15.43
CA ALA A 95 42.40 -4.07 16.20
C ALA A 95 41.01 -3.49 16.54
N GLU A 96 40.86 -2.16 16.51
CA GLU A 96 39.60 -1.47 16.79
C GLU A 96 38.77 -1.22 15.50
N LEU A 97 39.40 -1.36 14.33
CA LEU A 97 38.76 -1.24 13.02
C LEU A 97 38.18 -2.59 12.57
N LEU A 98 37.04 -2.96 13.15
CA LEU A 98 36.30 -4.16 12.76
C LEU A 98 35.37 -3.85 11.59
N LEU A 99 35.72 -4.37 10.41
CA LEU A 99 34.85 -4.36 9.24
C LEU A 99 34.00 -5.63 9.25
N ASP A 100 32.68 -5.48 9.43
CA ASP A 100 31.75 -6.61 9.36
C ASP A 100 31.54 -7.07 7.91
N HIS A 101 30.97 -6.21 7.07
CA HIS A 101 30.69 -6.51 5.66
C HIS A 101 30.97 -5.31 4.76
N ALA A 102 31.55 -5.57 3.59
CA ALA A 102 31.70 -4.61 2.51
C ALA A 102 31.16 -5.20 1.20
N HIS A 103 30.31 -4.44 0.51
CA HIS A 103 29.77 -4.85 -0.78
C HIS A 103 29.67 -3.66 -1.72
N LYS A 104 29.80 -3.92 -3.02
CA LYS A 104 29.49 -2.92 -4.04
C LYS A 104 27.98 -2.81 -4.16
N ALA A 105 27.44 -1.61 -4.03
CA ALA A 105 26.01 -1.38 -4.23
C ALA A 105 25.63 -1.81 -5.66
N LEU A 106 24.68 -2.74 -5.77
CA LEU A 106 24.11 -3.14 -7.05
C LEU A 106 23.36 -1.94 -7.61
N ARG A 107 23.95 -1.23 -8.58
CA ARG A 107 23.23 -0.16 -9.29
C ARG A 107 22.13 -0.83 -10.12
N HIS A 108 20.89 -0.36 -9.98
CA HIS A 108 19.89 -0.62 -11.01
C HIS A 108 20.45 -0.10 -12.34
N HIS A 109 20.66 -1.01 -13.30
CA HIS A 109 20.81 -0.62 -14.70
C HIS A 109 19.51 0.07 -15.10
N ARG A 110 19.50 1.41 -15.11
CA ARG A 110 18.53 2.16 -15.90
C ARG A 110 18.94 1.93 -17.36
N GLN A 111 18.28 0.97 -18.01
CA GLN A 111 18.19 0.94 -19.47
C GLN A 111 17.13 1.94 -19.93
#